data_AF-A0A5C6XZU4-F1
#
_entry.id   AF-A0A5C6XZU4-F1
#
_cell.length_a   1.000
_cell.length_b   1.000
_cell.length_c   1.000
_cell.angle_alpha   90.00
_cell.angle_beta   90.00
_cell.angle_gamma   90.00
#
_symmetry.space_group_name_H-M   'P 1'
#
loop_
_entity.id
_entity.type
_entity.pdbx_description
1 polymer ?
#
loop_
_entity_poly.entity_id
_entity_poly.type
_entity_poly.pdbx_seq_one_letter_code
_entity_poly.pdbx_strand_id
1 'polypeptide(L)'
;MFLEQRFESNWATNFKRMLYDALELKKKLKQECYKFPVAERDRLKNNLDNLLEEPLVEKQKKLRAFHKRMRKYKEYILTFLDHYNVPSDNNASERAIRNVKVKQKVSGQFKTENGAQIYAVIKSVTDTCIKNGQNIFAAFKTIAVLKAE
;
A
#
# COMPACT_ATOMS: atom_id res chain seq x y z
N MET A 1 0.28 13.70 -9.99
CA MET A 1 0.79 12.37 -10.40
C MET A 1 1.68 12.52 -11.63
N PHE A 2 2.94 12.06 -11.54
CA PHE A 2 4.08 12.35 -12.44
C PHE A 2 4.06 11.57 -13.78
N LEU A 3 2.97 10.87 -14.10
CA LEU A 3 2.94 9.87 -15.19
C LEU A 3 2.73 10.51 -16.57
N GLU A 4 1.78 11.43 -16.72
CA GLU A 4 1.51 12.10 -18.01
C GLU A 4 2.68 13.00 -18.44
N GLN A 5 3.15 13.86 -17.52
CA GLN A 5 4.29 14.76 -17.75
C GLN A 5 5.59 14.03 -18.11
N ARG A 6 5.68 12.73 -17.83
CA ARG A 6 6.89 11.92 -18.04
C ARG A 6 6.84 11.04 -19.28
N PHE A 7 5.65 10.70 -19.76
CA PHE A 7 5.49 9.65 -20.78
C PHE A 7 4.68 10.07 -22.00
N GLU A 8 3.91 11.17 -21.97
CA GLU A 8 3.07 11.62 -23.12
C GLU A 8 2.32 10.45 -23.77
N SER A 9 1.68 9.61 -22.95
CA SER A 9 1.10 8.33 -23.37
C SER A 9 -0.39 8.30 -23.07
N ASN A 10 -1.18 7.90 -24.06
CA ASN A 10 -2.63 7.71 -23.91
C ASN A 10 -2.95 6.67 -22.85
N TRP A 11 -2.18 5.57 -22.82
CA TRP A 11 -2.31 4.56 -21.78
C TRP A 11 -2.07 5.16 -20.39
N ALA A 12 -1.01 5.94 -20.20
CA ALA A 12 -0.70 6.55 -18.91
C ALA A 12 -1.78 7.53 -18.43
N THR A 13 -2.36 8.31 -19.35
CA THR A 13 -3.49 9.21 -19.11
C THR A 13 -4.75 8.43 -18.71
N ASN A 14 -5.09 7.37 -19.44
CA ASN A 14 -6.27 6.55 -19.15
C ASN A 14 -6.13 5.80 -17.82
N PHE A 15 -4.96 5.21 -17.56
CA PHE A 15 -4.65 4.56 -16.29
C PHE A 15 -4.72 5.55 -15.13
N LYS A 16 -4.19 6.77 -15.31
CA LYS A 16 -4.32 7.86 -14.33
C LYS A 16 -5.79 8.16 -14.02
N ARG A 17 -6.60 8.39 -15.06
CA ARG A 17 -8.03 8.70 -14.89
C ARG A 17 -8.76 7.58 -14.15
N MET A 18 -8.53 6.33 -14.52
CA MET A 18 -9.11 5.16 -13.85
C MET A 18 -8.78 5.14 -12.33
N LEU A 19 -7.54 5.47 -11.95
CA LEU A 19 -7.18 5.59 -10.54
C LEU A 19 -7.94 6.72 -9.84
N TYR A 20 -8.11 7.88 -10.48
CA TYR A 20 -8.92 8.97 -9.90
C TYR A 20 -10.38 8.57 -9.72
N ASP A 21 -10.98 7.90 -10.71
CA ASP A 21 -12.35 7.41 -10.63
C ASP A 21 -12.51 6.43 -9.45
N ALA A 22 -11.54 5.53 -9.25
CA ALA A 22 -11.52 4.63 -8.10
C ALA A 22 -11.39 5.36 -6.75
N LEU A 23 -10.57 6.41 -6.68
CA LEU A 23 -10.44 7.24 -5.48
C LEU A 23 -11.74 8.00 -5.17
N GLU A 24 -12.40 8.54 -6.19
CA GLU A 24 -13.70 9.21 -6.02
C GLU A 24 -14.79 8.23 -5.58
N LEU A 25 -14.81 7.01 -6.13
CA LEU A 25 -15.71 5.96 -5.65
C LEU A 25 -15.46 5.63 -4.18
N LYS A 26 -14.20 5.46 -3.76
CA LYS A 26 -13.85 5.18 -2.35
C LYS A 26 -14.38 6.25 -1.40
N LYS A 27 -14.33 7.53 -1.78
CA LYS A 27 -14.86 8.65 -0.97
C LYS A 27 -16.39 8.58 -0.81
N LYS A 28 -17.11 8.11 -1.84
CA LYS A 28 -18.58 8.01 -1.83
C LYS A 28 -19.08 6.78 -1.06
N LEU A 29 -18.32 5.68 -1.07
CA LEU A 29 -18.75 4.43 -0.44
C LEU A 29 -18.68 4.50 1.09
N LYS A 30 -19.81 4.18 1.74
CA LYS A 30 -19.87 3.93 3.18
C LYS A 30 -19.55 2.48 3.49
N GLN A 31 -19.29 2.16 4.76
CA GLN A 31 -18.92 0.82 5.19
C GLN A 31 -20.00 -0.22 4.84
N GLU A 32 -21.28 0.14 4.86
CA GLU A 32 -22.37 -0.79 4.56
C GLU A 32 -22.36 -1.22 3.08
N CYS A 33 -21.93 -0.33 2.18
CA CYS A 33 -21.85 -0.60 0.74
C CYS A 33 -20.85 -1.71 0.38
N TYR A 34 -19.91 -2.06 1.27
CA TYR A 34 -18.94 -3.14 1.04
C TYR A 34 -19.55 -4.53 1.22
N LYS A 35 -20.75 -4.63 1.80
CA LYS A 35 -21.47 -5.90 2.00
C LYS A 35 -22.24 -6.37 0.76
N PHE A 36 -22.39 -5.49 -0.24
CA PHE A 36 -23.21 -5.75 -1.43
C PHE A 36 -22.40 -5.49 -2.70
N PRO A 37 -22.78 -6.09 -3.84
CA PRO A 37 -22.21 -5.75 -5.14
C PRO A 37 -22.40 -4.26 -5.47
N VAL A 38 -21.39 -3.65 -6.08
CA VAL A 38 -21.42 -2.25 -6.53
C VAL A 38 -21.01 -2.22 -7.99
N ALA A 39 -21.96 -1.97 -8.90
CA ALA A 39 -21.71 -2.02 -10.34
C ALA A 39 -20.55 -1.10 -10.79
N GLU A 40 -20.37 0.06 -10.16
CA GLU A 40 -19.27 0.97 -10.46
C GLU A 40 -17.90 0.38 -10.08
N ARG A 41 -17.84 -0.44 -9.02
CA ARG A 41 -16.63 -1.18 -8.62
C ARG A 41 -16.24 -2.20 -9.68
N ASP A 42 -17.21 -2.99 -10.13
CA ASP A 42 -16.99 -4.03 -11.13
C ASP A 42 -16.57 -3.41 -12.47
N ARG A 43 -17.21 -2.28 -12.85
CA ARG A 43 -16.80 -1.49 -14.02
C ARG A 43 -15.35 -1.03 -13.93
N LEU A 44 -14.89 -0.55 -12.76
CA LEU A 44 -13.50 -0.11 -12.58
C LEU A 44 -12.51 -1.28 -12.63
N LYS A 45 -12.86 -2.44 -12.07
CA LYS A 45 -12.05 -3.66 -12.17
C LYS A 45 -11.89 -4.10 -13.63
N ASN A 46 -12.99 -4.18 -14.37
CA ASN A 46 -12.96 -4.53 -15.79
C ASN A 46 -12.16 -3.51 -16.62
N ASN A 47 -12.28 -2.21 -16.31
CA ASN A 47 -11.47 -1.18 -16.96
C ASN A 47 -9.97 -1.36 -16.67
N LEU A 48 -9.60 -1.66 -15.42
CA LEU A 48 -8.22 -1.95 -15.05
C LEU A 48 -7.68 -3.18 -15.82
N ASP A 49 -8.45 -4.25 -15.91
CA ASP A 49 -8.05 -5.46 -16.64
C ASP A 49 -7.83 -5.15 -18.13
N ASN A 50 -8.78 -4.48 -18.79
CA ASN A 50 -8.64 -4.07 -20.18
C ASN A 50 -7.38 -3.23 -20.41
N LEU A 51 -7.12 -2.24 -19.55
CA LEU A 51 -5.93 -1.40 -19.64
C LEU A 51 -4.63 -2.18 -19.45
N LEU A 52 -4.61 -3.27 -18.69
CA LEU A 52 -3.39 -4.03 -18.39
C LEU A 52 -3.17 -5.23 -19.31
N GLU A 53 -4.22 -5.69 -20.00
CA GLU A 53 -4.17 -6.79 -20.96
C GLU A 53 -3.79 -6.33 -22.37
N GLU A 54 -4.19 -5.10 -22.75
CA GLU A 54 -3.81 -4.52 -24.03
C GLU A 54 -2.28 -4.35 -24.17
N PRO A 55 -1.70 -4.74 -25.31
CA PRO A 55 -0.27 -4.57 -25.55
C PRO A 55 0.07 -3.08 -25.68
N LEU A 56 1.00 -2.63 -24.83
CA LEU A 56 1.48 -1.25 -24.85
C LEU A 56 2.20 -0.93 -26.17
N VAL A 57 1.61 -0.04 -26.99
CA VAL A 57 2.15 0.40 -28.29
C VAL A 57 3.44 1.20 -28.09
N GLU A 58 3.51 1.97 -27.01
CA GLU A 58 4.62 2.85 -26.70
C GLU A 58 5.92 2.08 -26.43
N LYS A 59 7.02 2.53 -27.04
CA LYS A 59 8.33 1.86 -26.96
C LYS A 59 9.18 2.29 -25.76
N GLN A 60 8.69 3.25 -24.97
CA GLN A 60 9.44 3.83 -23.86
C GLN A 60 9.73 2.78 -22.77
N LYS A 61 11.01 2.50 -22.52
CA LYS A 61 11.47 1.44 -21.60
C LYS A 61 10.88 1.58 -20.19
N LYS A 62 10.85 2.80 -19.65
CA LYS A 62 10.32 3.09 -18.31
C LYS A 62 8.82 2.87 -18.22
N LEU A 63 8.06 3.27 -19.24
CA LEU A 63 6.62 3.04 -19.31
C LEU A 63 6.31 1.54 -19.42
N ARG A 64 7.02 0.79 -20.27
CA ARG A 64 6.89 -0.67 -20.38
C ARG A 64 7.18 -1.39 -19.07
N ALA A 65 8.24 -0.97 -18.35
CA ALA A 65 8.57 -1.53 -17.05
C ALA A 65 7.46 -1.24 -16.01
N PHE A 66 6.90 -0.03 -16.03
CA PHE A 66 5.77 0.35 -15.18
C PHE A 66 4.51 -0.47 -15.51
N HIS A 67 4.11 -0.54 -16.78
CA HIS A 67 3.00 -1.36 -17.27
C HIS A 67 3.14 -2.83 -16.82
N LYS A 68 4.31 -3.44 -17.07
CA LYS A 68 4.60 -4.82 -16.65
C LYS A 68 4.44 -5.01 -15.15
N ARG A 69 4.85 -4.01 -14.35
CA ARG A 69 4.71 -4.05 -12.89
C ARG A 69 3.26 -3.91 -12.45
N MET A 70 2.48 -3.03 -13.07
CA MET A 70 1.05 -2.89 -12.78
C MET A 70 0.30 -4.18 -13.12
N ARG A 71 0.59 -4.80 -14.27
CA ARG A 71 0.04 -6.11 -14.64
C ARG A 71 0.40 -7.21 -13.63
N LYS A 72 1.65 -7.25 -13.15
CA LYS A 72 2.10 -8.22 -12.15
C LYS A 72 1.33 -8.10 -10.82
N TYR A 73 0.95 -6.90 -10.43
CA TYR A 73 0.32 -6.62 -9.14
C TYR A 73 -1.14 -6.17 -9.26
N LYS A 74 -1.82 -6.53 -10.35
CA LYS A 74 -3.16 -6.00 -10.68
C LYS A 74 -4.19 -6.20 -9.57
N GLU A 75 -4.18 -7.38 -8.93
CA GLU A 75 -5.06 -7.76 -7.82
C GLU A 75 -4.95 -6.82 -6.61
N TYR A 76 -3.82 -6.13 -6.46
CA TYR A 76 -3.53 -5.26 -5.32
C TYR A 76 -3.86 -3.78 -5.57
N ILE A 77 -4.14 -3.39 -6.83
CA ILE A 77 -4.31 -1.98 -7.20
C ILE A 77 -5.60 -1.40 -6.63
N LEU A 78 -6.70 -2.17 -6.69
CA LEU A 78 -8.04 -1.73 -6.29
C LEU A 78 -8.56 -2.40 -5.01
N THR A 79 -7.70 -3.07 -4.23
CA THR A 79 -8.08 -3.79 -3.00
C THR A 79 -8.85 -2.93 -2.00
N PHE A 80 -8.59 -1.62 -1.96
CA PHE A 80 -9.31 -0.67 -1.10
C PHE A 80 -10.79 -0.51 -1.47
N LEU A 81 -11.20 -0.91 -2.68
CA LEU A 81 -12.61 -0.95 -3.08
C LEU A 81 -13.31 -2.22 -2.60
N ASP A 82 -12.57 -3.29 -2.27
CA ASP A 82 -13.13 -4.54 -1.74
C ASP A 82 -13.16 -4.56 -0.21
N HIS A 83 -12.26 -3.83 0.43
CA HIS A 83 -12.15 -3.79 1.88
C HIS A 83 -12.24 -2.35 2.39
N TYR A 84 -13.28 -2.06 3.17
CA TYR A 84 -13.53 -0.71 3.71
C TYR A 84 -12.32 -0.17 4.49
N ASN A 85 -11.73 -1.00 5.36
CA ASN A 85 -10.63 -0.62 6.23
C ASN A 85 -9.26 -0.50 5.52
N VAL A 86 -9.18 -0.91 4.24
CA VAL A 86 -7.95 -0.75 3.47
C VAL A 86 -7.92 0.67 2.89
N PRO A 87 -6.91 1.49 3.22
CA PRO A 87 -6.75 2.81 2.65
C PRO A 87 -6.36 2.72 1.16
N SER A 88 -6.67 3.75 0.39
CA SER A 88 -6.31 3.84 -1.03
C SER A 88 -4.84 4.20 -1.28
N ASP A 89 -4.08 4.49 -0.23
CA ASP A 89 -2.66 4.79 -0.29
C ASP A 89 -1.86 3.89 0.66
N ASN A 90 -0.54 3.86 0.45
CA ASN A 90 0.40 3.09 1.25
C ASN A 90 1.16 3.95 2.27
N ASN A 91 0.71 5.19 2.55
CA ASN A 91 1.45 6.16 3.37
C ASN A 91 1.72 5.64 4.78
N ALA A 92 0.79 4.87 5.35
CA ALA A 92 0.97 4.23 6.66
C ALA A 92 2.14 3.24 6.65
N SER A 93 2.23 2.40 5.62
CA SER A 93 3.31 1.43 5.45
C SER A 93 4.65 2.12 5.20
N GLU A 94 4.69 3.17 4.37
CA GLU A 94 5.90 3.97 4.13
C GLU A 94 6.41 4.66 5.40
N ARG A 95 5.49 5.22 6.21
CA ARG A 95 5.85 5.81 7.50
C ARG A 95 6.40 4.77 8.48
N ALA A 96 5.85 3.56 8.49
CA ALA A 96 6.34 2.49 9.36
C ALA A 96 7.80 2.12 9.03
N ILE A 97 8.13 1.91 7.74
CA ILE A 97 9.49 1.55 7.32
C ILE A 97 10.51 2.69 7.50
N ARG A 98 10.07 3.95 7.45
CA ARG A 98 10.93 5.13 7.60
C ARG A 98 11.71 5.12 8.93
N ASN A 99 11.14 4.56 9.98
CA ASN A 99 11.78 4.50 11.30
C ASN A 99 13.10 3.71 11.27
N VAL A 100 13.21 2.70 10.41
CA VAL A 100 14.48 1.97 10.20
C VAL A 100 15.56 2.92 9.69
N LYS A 101 15.20 3.79 8.73
CA LYS A 101 16.16 4.76 8.17
C LYS A 101 16.49 5.88 9.14
N VAL A 102 15.53 6.34 9.93
CA VAL A 102 15.75 7.33 11.00
C VAL A 102 16.72 6.78 12.04
N LYS A 103 16.51 5.54 12.51
CA LYS A 103 17.46 4.85 13.39
C LYS A 103 18.85 4.84 12.79
N GLN A 104 18.99 4.44 11.52
CA GLN A 104 20.30 4.38 10.87
C GLN A 104 20.99 5.74 10.77
N LYS A 105 20.21 6.80 10.51
CA LYS A 105 20.72 8.17 10.39
C LYS A 105 21.16 8.73 11.73
N VAL A 106 20.38 8.53 12.79
CA VAL A 106 20.59 9.16 14.11
C VAL A 106 21.48 8.31 15.01
N SER A 107 21.29 6.99 15.02
CA SER A 107 21.97 6.05 15.93
C SER A 107 22.95 5.11 15.21
N GLY A 108 23.23 5.36 13.93
CA GLY A 108 24.13 4.56 13.13
C GLY A 108 23.57 3.20 12.70
N GLN A 109 24.38 2.43 11.99
CA GLN A 109 24.00 1.11 11.44
C GLN A 109 23.79 0.05 12.54
N PHE A 110 23.25 -1.11 12.18
CA PHE A 110 23.16 -2.25 13.08
C PHE A 110 24.49 -3.01 13.06
N LYS A 111 25.02 -3.37 14.24
CA LYS A 111 26.28 -4.11 14.35
C LYS A 111 26.15 -5.56 13.89
N THR A 112 24.96 -6.15 14.03
CA THR A 112 24.64 -7.54 13.66
C THR A 112 23.23 -7.61 13.09
N GLU A 113 22.96 -8.64 12.28
CA GLU A 113 21.62 -8.96 11.77
C GLU A 113 20.64 -9.23 12.92
N ASN A 114 21.08 -9.97 13.95
CA ASN A 114 20.27 -10.23 15.14
C ASN A 114 19.83 -8.94 15.83
N GLY A 115 20.73 -7.95 15.96
CA GLY A 115 20.37 -6.64 16.52
C GLY A 115 19.39 -5.86 15.67
N ALA A 116 19.46 -5.99 14.34
CA ALA A 116 18.47 -5.43 13.42
C ALA A 116 17.10 -6.09 13.62
N GLN A 117 17.08 -7.40 13.85
CA GLN A 117 15.83 -8.14 14.01
C GLN A 117 15.16 -7.90 15.35
N ILE A 118 15.92 -7.79 16.44
CA ILE A 118 15.40 -7.35 17.74
C ILE A 118 14.73 -5.97 17.62
N TYR A 119 15.38 -5.03 16.93
CA TYR A 119 14.81 -3.71 16.67
C TYR A 119 13.50 -3.80 15.86
N ALA A 120 13.47 -4.63 14.81
CA ALA A 120 12.28 -4.82 13.98
C ALA A 120 11.09 -5.38 14.78
N VAL A 121 11.34 -6.36 15.66
CA VAL A 121 10.32 -6.95 16.55
C VAL A 121 9.77 -5.89 17.52
N ILE A 122 10.65 -5.20 18.26
CA ILE A 122 10.24 -4.16 19.23
C ILE A 122 9.41 -3.07 18.51
N LYS A 123 9.86 -2.65 17.34
CA LYS A 123 9.17 -1.62 16.56
C LYS A 123 7.82 -2.10 16.03
N SER A 124 7.73 -3.34 15.55
CA SER A 124 6.47 -3.96 15.10
C SER A 124 5.43 -4.03 16.21
N VAL A 125 5.82 -4.45 17.41
CA VAL A 125 4.94 -4.46 18.60
C VAL A 125 4.50 -3.05 18.96
N THR A 126 5.43 -2.09 19.00
CA THR A 126 5.14 -0.69 19.30
C THR A 126 4.14 -0.09 18.32
N ASP A 127 4.35 -0.27 17.01
CA ASP A 127 3.48 0.27 15.97
C ASP A 127 2.09 -0.38 16.01
N THR A 128 2.01 -1.66 16.36
CA THR A 128 0.74 -2.37 16.59
C THR A 128 0.00 -1.80 17.79
N CYS A 129 0.68 -1.53 18.91
CA CYS A 129 0.06 -0.92 20.09
C CYS A 129 -0.51 0.47 19.76
N ILE A 130 0.27 1.30 19.06
CA ILE A 130 -0.17 2.65 18.64
C ILE A 130 -1.41 2.56 17.74
N LYS A 131 -1.41 1.64 16.76
CA LYS A 131 -2.56 1.44 15.85
C LYS A 131 -3.84 1.02 16.56
N ASN A 132 -3.72 0.28 17.66
CA ASN A 132 -4.86 -0.20 18.46
C ASN A 132 -5.18 0.70 19.66
N GLY A 133 -4.57 1.89 19.77
CA GLY A 133 -4.80 2.81 20.88
C GLY A 133 -4.35 2.26 22.24
N GLN A 134 -3.42 1.30 22.24
CA GLN A 134 -2.95 0.63 23.45
C GLN A 134 -1.74 1.34 24.07
N ASN A 135 -1.62 1.23 25.40
CA ASN A 135 -0.45 1.71 26.11
C ASN A 135 0.76 0.80 25.83
N ILE A 136 1.78 1.36 25.17
CA ILE A 136 3.00 0.65 24.75
C ILE A 136 3.74 0.03 25.94
N PHE A 137 3.86 0.77 27.05
CA PHE A 137 4.60 0.31 28.23
C PHE A 137 3.88 -0.86 28.91
N ALA A 138 2.56 -0.78 29.05
CA ALA A 138 1.74 -1.87 29.56
C ALA A 138 1.85 -3.12 28.68
N ALA A 139 1.83 -2.96 27.36
CA ALA A 139 1.99 -4.09 26.42
C ALA A 139 3.36 -4.77 26.58
N PHE A 140 4.45 -4.00 26.68
CA PHE A 140 5.77 -4.59 26.93
C PHE A 140 5.89 -5.26 28.30
N LYS A 141 5.26 -4.70 29.34
CA LYS A 141 5.20 -5.34 30.66
C LYS A 141 4.49 -6.69 30.59
N THR A 142 3.38 -6.78 29.87
CA THR A 142 2.66 -8.04 29.65
C THR A 142 3.54 -9.05 28.90
N ILE A 143 4.18 -8.64 27.80
CA ILE A 143 5.06 -9.52 27.02
C ILE A 143 6.22 -10.04 27.85
N ALA A 144 6.81 -9.21 28.71
CA ALA A 144 7.94 -9.59 29.55
C ALA A 144 7.62 -10.69 30.58
N VAL A 145 6.34 -10.86 30.95
CA VAL A 145 5.90 -11.90 31.90
C VAL A 145 5.24 -13.09 31.21
N LEU A 146 5.06 -13.06 29.88
CA LEU A 146 4.63 -14.23 29.12
C LEU A 146 5.72 -15.30 29.20
N LYS A 147 5.35 -16.49 29.69
CA LYS A 147 6.22 -17.67 29.57
C LYS A 147 6.14 -18.17 28.14
N ALA A 148 7.27 -18.51 27.55
CA ALA A 148 7.28 -19.28 26.32
C ALA A 148 6.66 -20.65 26.61
N GLU A 149 5.67 -21.04 25.81
CA GLU A 149 5.16 -22.42 25.78
C GLU A 149 6.19 -23.38 25.19
#